data_AF-A0A3R7WRC2-F1
#
_entry.id   AF-A0A3R7WRC2-F1
#
_cell.length_a   1.000
_cell.length_b   1.000
_cell.length_c   1.000
_cell.angle_alpha   90.00
_cell.angle_beta   90.00
_cell.angle_gamma   90.00
#
_symmetry.space_group_name_H-M   'P 1'
#
loop_
_entity.id
_entity.type
_entity.pdbx_description
1 polymer ?
#
loop_
_entity_poly.entity_id
_entity_poly.type
_entity_poly.pdbx_seq_one_letter_code
_entity_poly.pdbx_strand_id
1 'polypeptide(L)'
;HEHLRFVLDKVTHVAAHRYQKWFQAAFLQGQSAFEGRIADLIRKTAAAKTRVLHAMYFDFLHYSPDIPVLQLEPAMMLLLKATKNRNHGMVQDIMTFLVARVDGAPDVAAKVAAAISALIKLGMMRNLLPLVDYLGEFHPALGKQSQAALPLHFTPQDVDMASNWTEQSFLDDTHPSTPSPDRSHPLKTRADVAALAFPESLQVFREPMLALQLVQSDVDKVIPALSHVFVLWSDLANAVAVSLELGSLVYKCLERSFLTTTSVPQFVLDQCLQRPPHLHLPLLHGMYKQDSVLSSRLLAHCCVHNNLTPYIAFCDMVGLPDAPAAILQDIGLCVHVDQACALACSLLQVPYAGNVAVATTCLGVVPYLLEHAPLACMPRLDALIRSLVSVAPPVVVAKLSMRLLLSEFSIFKDQTATVLLSSLHWNSWEQWGVWELLSAEWQAKHHDKATVAALRKVLACLDPQTHGEALSGILRLLLQICPDMALLQCVLKLSDAFDPFPSSVLAIWSDKWLSSVQPLVVGLLHDTKDAAVDVRRQLSKLPANALLLQEPYVRAALLAESIPGQLSGSASCSETAIDEPVMKKPKVDG
;
A
#
# COMPACT_ATOMS: atom_id res chain seq x y z
N HIS A 1 -2.20 -11.83 12.91
CA HIS A 1 -1.30 -12.59 13.80
C HIS A 1 0.12 -12.73 13.21
N GLU A 2 0.29 -13.04 11.92
CA GLU A 2 1.61 -13.14 11.26
C GLU A 2 2.34 -11.80 11.07
N HIS A 3 1.62 -10.75 10.67
CA HIS A 3 2.15 -9.38 10.60
C HIS A 3 2.60 -8.85 11.97
N LEU A 4 1.96 -9.32 13.04
CA LEU A 4 2.35 -9.01 14.41
C LEU A 4 3.66 -9.71 14.78
N ARG A 5 3.81 -10.99 14.37
CA ARG A 5 5.06 -11.76 14.54
C ARG A 5 6.22 -11.09 13.81
N PHE A 6 5.97 -10.51 12.63
CA PHE A 6 6.96 -9.74 11.88
C PHE A 6 7.41 -8.46 12.61
N VAL A 7 6.49 -7.66 13.16
CA VAL A 7 6.83 -6.50 14.00
C VAL A 7 7.59 -6.91 15.26
N LEU A 8 7.23 -8.06 15.84
CA LEU A 8 7.83 -8.61 17.05
C LEU A 8 9.21 -9.26 16.82
N ASP A 9 9.51 -9.78 15.64
CA ASP A 9 10.78 -10.47 15.36
C ASP A 9 11.79 -9.62 14.57
N LYS A 10 11.37 -8.58 13.83
CA LYS A 10 12.21 -7.91 12.81
C LYS A 10 12.39 -6.40 12.94
N VAL A 11 11.74 -5.73 13.89
CA VAL A 11 11.88 -4.26 14.04
C VAL A 11 13.15 -3.93 14.83
N THR A 12 14.17 -3.42 14.11
CA THR A 12 15.35 -2.77 14.68
C THR A 12 15.08 -1.27 14.92
N HIS A 13 15.88 -0.66 15.80
CA HIS A 13 15.73 0.74 16.29
C HIS A 13 15.57 1.80 15.17
N VAL A 14 16.07 1.52 13.96
CA VAL A 14 16.13 2.43 12.81
C VAL A 14 14.87 2.35 11.91
N ALA A 15 14.08 1.27 12.01
CA ALA A 15 12.94 1.04 11.12
C ALA A 15 11.57 1.48 11.69
N ALA A 16 11.54 2.00 12.93
CA ALA A 16 10.32 2.28 13.69
C ALA A 16 9.37 3.29 13.01
N HIS A 17 9.89 4.34 12.38
CA HIS A 17 9.10 5.37 11.69
C HIS A 17 8.21 4.82 10.55
N ARG A 18 8.68 3.81 9.79
CA ARG A 18 7.89 3.19 8.70
C ARG A 18 6.75 2.32 9.24
N TYR A 19 6.99 1.64 10.36
CA TYR A 19 5.97 0.81 11.01
C TYR A 19 4.99 1.63 11.86
N GLN A 20 5.33 2.87 12.23
CA GLN A 20 4.45 3.76 12.95
C GLN A 20 3.26 4.24 12.11
N LYS A 21 3.48 4.70 10.87
CA LYS A 21 2.38 5.07 9.96
C LYS A 21 1.46 3.88 9.68
N TRP A 22 2.05 2.70 9.51
CA TRP A 22 1.32 1.46 9.32
C TRP A 22 0.54 1.04 10.58
N PHE A 23 1.15 1.13 11.76
CA PHE A 23 0.49 0.84 13.04
C PHE A 23 -0.61 1.86 13.37
N GLN A 24 -0.39 3.14 13.09
CA GLN A 24 -1.38 4.20 13.22
C GLN A 24 -2.59 3.97 12.30
N ALA A 25 -2.35 3.65 11.02
CA ALA A 25 -3.41 3.35 10.07
C ALA A 25 -4.16 2.05 10.41
N ALA A 26 -3.45 1.01 10.87
CA ALA A 26 -4.03 -0.31 11.11
C ALA A 26 -4.66 -0.49 12.50
N PHE A 27 -4.23 0.28 13.51
CA PHE A 27 -4.64 0.10 14.91
C PHE A 27 -5.15 1.36 15.63
N LEU A 28 -4.82 2.58 15.16
CA LEU A 28 -5.18 3.83 15.87
C LEU A 28 -6.34 4.62 15.24
N GLN A 29 -6.73 4.35 14.00
CA GLN A 29 -7.86 5.05 13.32
C GLN A 29 -9.26 4.50 13.67
N GLY A 30 -9.37 3.42 14.46
CA GLY A 30 -10.65 2.83 14.89
C GLY A 30 -10.99 3.16 16.35
N GLN A 31 -11.90 4.11 16.57
CA GLN A 31 -12.19 4.72 17.90
C GLN A 31 -12.79 3.77 18.97
N SER A 32 -13.30 2.58 18.63
CA SER A 32 -13.99 1.68 19.57
C SER A 32 -13.27 0.36 19.89
N ALA A 33 -12.28 -0.07 19.10
CA ALA A 33 -11.55 -1.34 19.28
C ALA A 33 -10.18 -1.19 19.98
N PHE A 34 -9.93 0.02 20.49
CA PHE A 34 -8.66 0.53 20.98
C PHE A 34 -8.15 -0.15 22.27
N GLU A 35 -9.03 -0.40 23.24
CA GLU A 35 -8.59 -0.85 24.57
C GLU A 35 -8.32 -2.36 24.64
N GLY A 36 -9.11 -3.18 23.93
CA GLY A 36 -8.96 -4.64 23.99
C GLY A 36 -7.71 -5.17 23.28
N ARG A 37 -7.40 -4.64 22.09
CA ARG A 37 -6.31 -5.16 21.24
C ARG A 37 -4.93 -4.75 21.73
N ILE A 38 -4.77 -3.53 22.25
CA ILE A 38 -3.51 -3.06 22.83
C ILE A 38 -3.27 -3.77 24.17
N ALA A 39 -4.31 -3.94 25.01
CA ALA A 39 -4.19 -4.70 26.25
C ALA A 39 -3.79 -6.17 26.00
N ASP A 40 -4.31 -6.80 24.94
CA ASP A 40 -3.91 -8.16 24.52
C ASP A 40 -2.49 -8.23 23.90
N LEU A 41 -2.03 -7.15 23.26
CA LEU A 41 -0.65 -7.02 22.74
C LEU A 41 0.37 -6.87 23.86
N ILE A 42 0.06 -6.02 24.84
CA ILE A 42 0.88 -5.72 26.02
C ILE A 42 1.01 -6.98 26.91
N ARG A 43 0.03 -7.90 26.87
CA ARG A 43 0.01 -9.12 27.67
C ARG A 43 0.95 -10.24 27.18
N LYS A 44 1.50 -10.18 25.96
CA LYS A 44 2.18 -11.35 25.33
C LYS A 44 3.66 -11.54 25.69
N THR A 45 4.49 -10.49 25.79
CA THR A 45 5.90 -10.56 26.29
C THR A 45 6.44 -9.15 26.61
N ALA A 46 7.36 -9.02 27.57
CA ALA A 46 7.96 -7.72 27.92
C ALA A 46 8.68 -7.02 26.75
N ALA A 47 9.36 -7.79 25.89
CA ALA A 47 10.06 -7.25 24.71
C ALA A 47 9.10 -6.78 23.60
N ALA A 48 7.94 -7.44 23.45
CA ALA A 48 6.89 -7.02 22.52
C ALA A 48 6.33 -5.64 22.90
N LYS A 49 6.00 -5.50 24.18
CA LYS A 49 5.46 -4.29 24.78
C LYS A 49 6.38 -3.08 24.59
N THR A 50 7.69 -3.23 24.86
CA THR A 50 8.66 -2.14 24.65
C THR A 50 8.74 -1.69 23.19
N ARG A 51 8.65 -2.62 22.23
CA ARG A 51 8.70 -2.30 20.79
C ARG A 51 7.46 -1.56 20.31
N VAL A 52 6.28 -1.95 20.82
CA VAL A 52 5.01 -1.29 20.50
C VAL A 52 4.98 0.13 21.08
N LEU A 53 5.39 0.29 22.35
CA LEU A 53 5.49 1.61 22.97
C LEU A 53 6.52 2.49 22.26
N HIS A 54 7.64 1.92 21.82
CA HIS A 54 8.64 2.65 21.04
C HIS A 54 8.12 3.09 19.67
N ALA A 55 7.33 2.27 18.97
CA ALA A 55 6.71 2.66 17.71
C ALA A 55 5.64 3.75 17.91
N MET A 56 4.88 3.69 19.00
CA MET A 56 3.80 4.63 19.29
C MET A 56 4.30 6.01 19.73
N TYR A 57 5.41 6.06 20.49
CA TYR A 57 6.02 7.31 20.97
C TYR A 57 7.27 7.72 20.17
N PHE A 58 7.53 7.12 19.01
CA PHE A 58 8.73 7.41 18.22
C PHE A 58 8.84 8.91 17.86
N ASP A 59 7.73 9.51 17.39
CA ASP A 59 7.67 10.93 17.04
C ASP A 59 7.75 11.86 18.26
N PHE A 60 7.41 11.38 19.46
CA PHE A 60 7.66 12.13 20.70
C PHE A 60 9.15 12.16 21.04
N LEU A 61 9.85 11.03 20.87
CA LEU A 61 11.28 10.91 21.17
C LEU A 61 12.16 11.67 20.17
N HIS A 62 11.69 11.85 18.93
CA HIS A 62 12.42 12.53 17.84
C HIS A 62 11.70 13.80 17.36
N TYR A 63 10.92 14.43 18.24
CA TYR A 63 10.08 15.56 17.86
C TYR A 63 10.87 16.71 17.22
N SER A 64 10.38 17.15 16.06
CA SER A 64 10.79 18.35 15.33
C SER A 64 9.55 19.18 15.03
N PRO A 65 9.62 20.53 14.98
CA PRO A 65 8.49 21.37 14.57
C PRO A 65 7.91 21.05 13.19
N ASP A 66 8.64 20.31 12.34
CA ASP A 66 8.17 19.86 11.02
C ASP A 66 7.22 18.64 11.09
N ILE A 67 7.14 17.97 12.25
CA ILE A 67 6.27 16.81 12.43
C ILE A 67 4.83 17.30 12.64
N PRO A 68 3.85 16.85 11.84
CA PRO A 68 2.45 17.24 12.02
C PRO A 68 1.94 16.79 13.39
N VAL A 69 1.45 17.74 14.20
CA VAL A 69 0.98 17.48 15.57
C VAL A 69 -0.17 16.46 15.63
N LEU A 70 -0.96 16.34 14.56
CA LEU A 70 -1.98 15.30 14.37
C LEU A 70 -1.44 13.86 14.47
N GLN A 71 -0.14 13.64 14.22
CA GLN A 71 0.49 12.32 14.37
C GLN A 71 0.81 11.97 15.83
N LEU A 72 0.88 12.98 16.71
CA LEU A 72 1.19 12.82 18.14
C LEU A 72 -0.08 12.55 18.97
N GLU A 73 -1.23 13.05 18.52
CA GLU A 73 -2.50 12.98 19.24
C GLU A 73 -2.90 11.56 19.70
N PRO A 74 -2.90 10.51 18.86
CA PRO A 74 -3.47 9.23 19.26
C PRO A 74 -2.73 8.57 20.44
N ALA A 75 -1.40 8.75 20.50
CA ALA A 75 -0.57 8.23 21.58
C ALA A 75 -0.83 8.95 22.91
N MET A 76 -1.08 10.26 22.87
CA MET A 76 -1.39 11.04 24.07
C MET A 76 -2.82 10.81 24.55
N MET A 77 -3.78 10.71 23.63
CA MET A 77 -5.18 10.40 23.96
C MET A 77 -5.35 9.00 24.56
N LEU A 78 -4.54 8.02 24.13
CA LEU A 78 -4.47 6.71 24.79
C LEU A 78 -4.12 6.84 26.26
N LEU A 79 -3.06 7.59 26.57
CA LEU A 79 -2.57 7.79 27.94
C LEU A 79 -3.63 8.49 28.80
N LEU A 80 -4.20 9.59 28.32
CA LEU A 80 -5.24 10.33 29.06
C LEU A 80 -6.52 9.50 29.28
N LYS A 81 -6.95 8.74 28.27
CA LYS A 81 -8.11 7.85 28.40
C LYS A 81 -7.82 6.70 29.36
N ALA A 82 -6.61 6.14 29.34
CA ALA A 82 -6.16 5.13 30.31
C ALA A 82 -6.22 5.65 31.75
N THR A 83 -5.79 6.90 31.95
CA THR A 83 -5.87 7.59 33.24
C THR A 83 -7.32 7.77 33.69
N LYS A 84 -8.19 8.28 32.80
CA LYS A 84 -9.63 8.45 33.09
C LYS A 84 -10.33 7.13 33.42
N ASN A 85 -9.98 6.06 32.71
CA ASN A 85 -10.55 4.72 32.88
C ASN A 85 -9.86 3.91 33.99
N ARG A 86 -8.92 4.49 34.74
CA ARG A 86 -8.15 3.85 35.82
C ARG A 86 -7.47 2.54 35.41
N ASN A 87 -6.96 2.48 34.18
CA ASN A 87 -6.21 1.33 33.69
C ASN A 87 -4.75 1.40 34.20
N HIS A 88 -4.56 1.03 35.46
CA HIS A 88 -3.29 1.12 36.18
C HIS A 88 -2.11 0.49 35.43
N GLY A 89 -2.29 -0.71 34.88
CA GLY A 89 -1.24 -1.39 34.12
C GLY A 89 -0.79 -0.60 32.90
N MET A 90 -1.73 -0.10 32.10
CA MET A 90 -1.40 0.63 30.88
C MET A 90 -0.74 1.99 31.16
N VAL A 91 -1.23 2.73 32.16
CA VAL A 91 -0.63 4.01 32.58
C VAL A 91 0.79 3.79 33.11
N GLN A 92 0.98 2.79 33.99
CA GLN A 92 2.30 2.46 34.52
C GLN A 92 3.28 2.08 33.42
N ASP A 93 2.85 1.29 32.45
CA ASP A 93 3.68 0.78 31.36
C ASP A 93 4.16 1.87 30.41
N ILE A 94 3.25 2.76 30.02
CA ILE A 94 3.54 3.90 29.16
C ILE A 94 4.48 4.87 29.88
N MET A 95 4.17 5.22 31.14
CA MET A 95 4.96 6.18 31.89
C MET A 95 6.34 5.64 32.25
N THR A 96 6.47 4.37 32.60
CA THR A 96 7.77 3.72 32.85
C THR A 96 8.61 3.72 31.57
N PHE A 97 8.00 3.46 30.40
CA PHE A 97 8.69 3.53 29.12
C PHE A 97 9.20 4.94 28.80
N LEU A 98 8.35 5.96 28.95
CA LEU A 98 8.73 7.35 28.66
C LEU A 98 9.83 7.84 29.61
N VAL A 99 9.67 7.60 30.92
CA VAL A 99 10.68 7.95 31.93
C VAL A 99 12.00 7.27 31.61
N ALA A 100 12.02 5.96 31.32
CA ALA A 100 13.25 5.23 31.03
C ALA A 100 13.99 5.71 29.76
N ARG A 101 13.33 6.42 28.85
CA ARG A 101 13.94 6.99 27.63
C ARG A 101 14.37 8.44 27.78
N VAL A 102 13.78 9.15 28.73
CA VAL A 102 14.09 10.54 29.05
C VAL A 102 15.17 10.62 30.14
N ASP A 103 15.19 9.64 31.05
CA ASP A 103 16.16 9.55 32.15
C ASP A 103 17.59 9.41 31.61
N GLY A 104 18.47 10.34 31.97
CA GLY A 104 19.84 10.43 31.46
C GLY A 104 20.02 11.01 30.05
N ALA A 105 18.96 11.46 29.36
CA ALA A 105 19.01 12.00 28.00
C ALA A 105 18.28 13.37 27.88
N PRO A 106 18.95 14.50 28.21
CA PRO A 106 18.31 15.82 28.30
C PRO A 106 17.78 16.35 26.97
N ASP A 107 18.40 15.98 25.83
CA ASP A 107 17.91 16.34 24.49
C ASP A 107 16.55 15.65 24.18
N VAL A 108 16.41 14.38 24.56
CA VAL A 108 15.16 13.63 24.39
C VAL A 108 14.08 14.19 25.32
N ALA A 109 14.45 14.57 26.56
CA ALA A 109 13.55 15.25 27.50
C ALA A 109 12.95 16.53 26.88
N ALA A 110 13.81 17.37 26.29
CA ALA A 110 13.40 18.62 25.65
C ALA A 110 12.45 18.37 24.46
N LYS A 111 12.72 17.35 23.63
CA LYS A 111 11.87 16.96 22.50
C LYS A 111 10.49 16.47 22.94
N VAL A 112 10.43 15.59 23.93
CA VAL A 112 9.16 15.10 24.49
C VAL A 112 8.38 16.25 25.12
N ALA A 113 9.03 17.16 25.86
CA ALA A 113 8.39 18.33 26.44
C ALA A 113 7.88 19.32 25.37
N ALA A 114 8.61 19.48 24.25
CA ALA A 114 8.20 20.30 23.12
C ALA A 114 6.99 19.70 22.37
N ALA A 115 6.96 18.37 22.20
CA ALA A 115 5.82 17.66 21.62
C ALA A 115 4.54 17.82 22.45
N ILE A 116 4.64 17.66 23.77
CA ILE A 116 3.51 17.89 24.70
C ILE A 116 3.07 19.35 24.65
N SER A 117 4.01 20.30 24.64
CA SER A 117 3.70 21.73 24.52
C SER A 117 2.98 22.06 23.21
N ALA A 118 3.32 21.40 22.11
CA ALA A 118 2.69 21.60 20.81
C ALA A 118 1.23 21.11 20.80
N LEU A 119 0.95 19.98 21.45
CA LEU A 119 -0.42 19.47 21.63
C LEU A 119 -1.28 20.42 22.47
N ILE A 120 -0.71 21.00 23.54
CA ILE A 120 -1.40 21.98 24.38
C ILE A 120 -1.67 23.28 23.58
N LYS A 121 -0.66 23.80 22.87
CA LYS A 121 -0.78 25.03 22.08
C LYS A 121 -1.84 24.95 20.97
N LEU A 122 -2.01 23.78 20.36
CA LEU A 122 -3.02 23.56 19.32
C LEU A 122 -4.41 23.19 19.87
N GLY A 123 -4.60 23.22 21.19
CA GLY A 123 -5.90 22.99 21.83
C GLY A 123 -6.36 21.53 21.81
N MET A 124 -5.46 20.59 21.48
CA MET A 124 -5.76 19.15 21.47
C MET A 124 -5.73 18.55 22.89
N MET A 125 -5.16 19.28 23.84
CA MET A 125 -5.01 18.93 25.26
C MET A 125 -5.08 20.21 26.11
N ARG A 126 -5.79 20.18 27.25
CA ARG A 126 -5.80 21.30 28.22
C ARG A 126 -4.51 21.36 29.03
N ASN A 127 -4.20 20.27 29.74
CA ASN A 127 -2.98 20.10 30.55
C ASN A 127 -2.77 18.61 30.87
N LEU A 128 -1.64 18.28 31.50
CA LEU A 128 -1.33 16.93 31.99
C LEU A 128 -1.75 16.71 33.47
N LEU A 129 -2.46 17.66 34.07
CA LEU A 129 -2.82 17.62 35.49
C LEU A 129 -3.56 16.34 35.91
N PRO A 130 -4.54 15.81 35.13
CA PRO A 130 -5.21 14.55 35.47
C PRO A 130 -4.26 13.35 35.55
N LEU A 131 -3.18 13.35 34.75
CA LEU A 131 -2.15 12.32 34.79
C LEU A 131 -1.21 12.52 35.98
N VAL A 132 -0.85 13.76 36.30
CA VAL A 132 -0.02 14.11 37.47
C VAL A 132 -0.71 13.69 38.76
N ASP A 133 -1.99 14.04 38.93
CA ASP A 133 -2.78 13.68 40.11
C ASP A 133 -2.91 12.15 40.24
N TYR A 134 -3.20 11.47 39.13
CA TYR A 134 -3.29 10.02 39.09
C TYR A 134 -1.97 9.33 39.46
N LEU A 135 -0.83 9.82 38.97
CA LEU A 135 0.47 9.26 39.34
C LEU A 135 0.81 9.56 40.80
N GLY A 136 0.40 10.72 41.33
CA GLY A 136 0.53 11.04 42.74
C GLY A 136 -0.25 10.09 43.65
N GLU A 137 -1.48 9.73 43.25
CA GLU A 137 -2.38 8.88 44.02
C GLU A 137 -2.05 7.38 43.90
N PHE A 138 -1.77 6.88 42.69
CA PHE A 138 -1.66 5.44 42.42
C PHE A 138 -0.23 4.94 42.17
N HIS A 139 0.71 5.80 41.77
CA HIS A 139 2.11 5.42 41.45
C HIS A 139 3.14 6.48 41.89
N PRO A 140 3.25 6.80 43.20
CA PRO A 140 3.97 7.98 43.69
C PRO A 140 5.48 7.99 43.36
N ALA A 141 6.11 6.82 43.27
CA ALA A 141 7.51 6.71 42.85
C ALA A 141 7.70 7.10 41.37
N LEU A 142 6.79 6.66 40.49
CA LEU A 142 6.82 6.98 39.07
C LEU A 142 6.42 8.43 38.81
N GLY A 143 5.51 8.99 39.63
CA GLY A 143 5.18 10.42 39.64
C GLY A 143 6.41 11.30 39.91
N LYS A 144 7.19 10.98 40.97
CA LYS A 144 8.44 11.70 41.29
C LYS A 144 9.49 11.59 40.18
N GLN A 145 9.62 10.41 39.57
CA GLN A 145 10.54 10.21 38.43
C GLN A 145 10.09 10.99 37.19
N SER A 146 8.78 11.04 36.91
CA SER A 146 8.22 11.81 35.80
C SER A 146 8.39 13.31 36.01
N GLN A 147 8.24 13.79 37.25
CA GLN A 147 8.49 15.17 37.64
C GLN A 147 9.98 15.57 37.49
N ALA A 148 10.90 14.66 37.82
CA ALA A 148 12.33 14.88 37.61
C ALA A 148 12.72 14.85 36.11
N ALA A 149 12.10 13.97 35.33
CA ALA A 149 12.40 13.78 33.91
C ALA A 149 11.76 14.85 33.00
N LEU A 150 10.55 15.33 33.33
CA LEU A 150 9.75 16.26 32.52
C LEU A 150 9.18 17.40 33.41
N PRO A 151 10.02 18.26 33.99
CA PRO A 151 9.60 19.26 34.97
C PRO A 151 8.59 20.27 34.40
N LEU A 152 8.67 20.59 33.11
CA LEU A 152 7.84 21.60 32.43
C LEU A 152 6.34 21.29 32.45
N HIS A 153 5.95 20.01 32.51
CA HIS A 153 4.53 19.59 32.47
C HIS A 153 4.07 18.77 33.67
N PHE A 154 5.01 18.29 34.49
CA PHE A 154 4.73 17.49 35.70
C PHE A 154 4.98 18.25 37.00
N THR A 155 5.37 19.54 36.94
CA THR A 155 5.29 20.45 38.08
C THR A 155 3.93 21.15 38.06
N PRO A 156 3.17 21.19 39.18
CA PRO A 156 1.95 21.98 39.25
C PRO A 156 2.33 23.46 39.06
N GLN A 157 1.89 24.07 37.97
CA GLN A 157 1.90 25.53 37.82
C GLN A 157 0.48 26.03 38.01
N ASP A 158 0.28 26.93 38.97
CA ASP A 158 -0.93 27.74 39.11
C ASP A 158 -0.98 28.72 37.92
N VAL A 159 -1.72 28.37 36.85
CA VAL A 159 -1.96 29.31 35.75
C VAL A 159 -3.43 29.29 35.36
N ASP A 160 -4.12 30.36 35.76
CA ASP A 160 -5.40 30.81 35.23
C ASP A 160 -5.31 31.08 33.73
N MET A 161 -5.74 30.13 32.90
CA MET A 161 -6.12 30.40 31.50
C MET A 161 -7.49 29.78 31.21
N ALA A 162 -8.49 30.26 31.95
CA ALA A 162 -9.90 30.07 31.64
C ALA A 162 -10.41 31.31 30.89
N SER A 163 -10.33 31.31 29.56
CA SER A 163 -11.20 32.11 28.67
C SER A 163 -10.75 31.94 27.22
N ASN A 164 -11.45 31.06 26.49
CA ASN A 164 -11.61 31.00 25.02
C ASN A 164 -11.62 29.55 24.51
N TRP A 165 -12.52 28.74 25.07
CA TRP A 165 -12.89 27.47 24.44
C TRP A 165 -14.41 27.34 24.40
N THR A 166 -14.96 27.23 23.19
CA THR A 166 -16.35 26.81 22.92
C THR A 166 -16.36 25.29 22.82
N GLU A 167 -17.12 24.64 23.70
CA GLU A 167 -17.34 23.20 23.72
C GLU A 167 -17.95 22.68 22.41
N GLN A 168 -17.10 22.28 21.47
CA GLN A 168 -17.45 21.33 20.41
C GLN A 168 -16.29 20.36 20.20
N SER A 169 -16.17 19.39 21.11
CA SER A 169 -15.51 18.11 20.81
C SER A 169 -15.96 17.00 21.77
N PHE A 170 -16.90 16.19 21.26
CA PHE A 170 -16.91 14.72 21.29
C PHE A 170 -16.84 13.93 22.62
N LEU A 171 -17.05 14.54 23.79
CA LEU A 171 -17.13 13.80 25.06
C LEU A 171 -18.39 14.07 25.90
N ASP A 172 -19.50 14.45 25.26
CA ASP A 172 -20.82 14.52 25.91
C ASP A 172 -21.68 13.30 25.53
N ASP A 173 -21.44 12.19 26.22
CA ASP A 173 -22.48 11.22 26.53
C ASP A 173 -22.80 11.37 28.02
N THR A 174 -23.55 12.42 28.36
CA THR A 174 -24.21 12.50 29.66
C THR A 174 -25.69 12.83 29.49
N HIS A 175 -26.52 11.79 29.33
CA HIS A 175 -27.87 11.84 29.91
C HIS A 175 -27.79 11.37 31.38
N PRO A 176 -28.48 12.05 32.31
CA PRO A 176 -28.21 11.97 33.73
C PRO A 176 -28.69 10.66 34.33
N SER A 177 -27.79 9.93 34.97
CA SER A 177 -28.09 8.78 35.82
C SER A 177 -28.39 9.25 37.25
N THR A 178 -29.59 8.91 37.73
CA THR A 178 -29.90 8.83 39.16
C THR A 178 -29.96 7.36 39.60
N PRO A 179 -29.68 7.06 40.89
CA PRO A 179 -28.69 6.05 41.28
C PRO A 179 -29.28 4.66 41.55
N SER A 180 -28.40 3.66 41.45
CA SER A 180 -28.65 2.25 41.81
C SER A 180 -29.09 2.07 43.27
N PRO A 181 -29.75 0.95 43.58
CA PRO A 181 -29.06 0.00 44.45
C PRO A 181 -29.24 -1.48 44.09
N ASP A 182 -28.16 -2.20 44.39
CA ASP A 182 -28.05 -3.55 44.93
C ASP A 182 -28.46 -4.83 44.15
N ARG A 183 -27.43 -5.69 44.06
CA ARG A 183 -27.37 -7.14 44.33
C ARG A 183 -27.90 -8.16 43.31
N SER A 184 -26.99 -9.11 43.07
CA SER A 184 -27.17 -10.57 42.81
C SER A 184 -27.64 -11.05 41.42
N HIS A 185 -26.80 -11.91 40.83
CA HIS A 185 -27.03 -12.81 39.68
C HIS A 185 -28.42 -13.50 39.69
N PRO A 186 -29.01 -13.97 38.55
CA PRO A 186 -28.35 -14.68 37.44
C PRO A 186 -28.92 -14.41 36.00
N LEU A 187 -28.31 -15.07 35.01
CA LEU A 187 -28.73 -15.20 33.60
C LEU A 187 -30.24 -14.99 33.34
N LYS A 188 -30.58 -13.99 32.51
CA LYS A 188 -31.88 -13.89 31.83
C LYS A 188 -31.72 -13.43 30.38
N THR A 189 -32.26 -14.27 29.52
CA THR A 189 -32.56 -14.12 28.10
C THR A 189 -33.42 -12.90 27.78
N ARG A 190 -33.28 -12.41 26.54
CA ARG A 190 -34.34 -11.76 25.73
C ARG A 190 -34.73 -10.32 26.11
N ALA A 191 -33.90 -9.34 25.73
CA ALA A 191 -34.34 -7.99 25.27
C ALA A 191 -33.12 -7.09 25.03
N ASP A 192 -32.67 -7.00 23.78
CA ASP A 192 -31.96 -5.83 23.23
C ASP A 192 -32.27 -5.79 21.73
N VAL A 193 -33.56 -5.65 21.40
CA VAL A 193 -34.00 -5.30 20.06
C VAL A 193 -33.96 -3.79 20.01
N ALA A 194 -32.92 -3.22 19.40
CA ALA A 194 -32.94 -1.81 19.02
C ALA A 194 -34.20 -1.60 18.15
N ALA A 195 -35.16 -0.83 18.66
CA ALA A 195 -36.40 -0.57 17.95
C ALA A 195 -36.07 0.21 16.67
N LEU A 196 -36.04 -0.48 15.53
CA LEU A 196 -36.02 0.17 14.22
C LEU A 196 -37.23 1.09 14.14
N ALA A 197 -37.01 2.40 13.95
CA ALA A 197 -38.07 3.31 13.60
C ALA A 197 -38.55 2.96 12.18
N PHE A 198 -39.78 2.45 12.07
CA PHE A 198 -40.40 2.12 10.78
C PHE A 198 -41.13 3.35 10.22
N PRO A 199 -40.74 3.85 9.05
CA PRO A 199 -41.52 4.87 8.34
C PRO A 199 -42.94 4.38 8.05
N GLU A 200 -43.92 5.29 8.03
CA GLU A 200 -45.33 4.95 7.74
C GLU A 200 -45.51 4.31 6.34
N SER A 201 -44.67 4.70 5.39
CA SER A 201 -44.55 4.15 4.03
C SER A 201 -44.16 2.65 3.99
N LEU A 202 -43.51 2.15 5.05
CA LEU A 202 -42.89 0.83 5.13
C LEU A 202 -43.58 -0.14 6.10
N GLN A 203 -44.78 0.19 6.59
CA GLN A 203 -45.51 -0.65 7.55
C GLN A 203 -45.76 -2.08 7.04
N VAL A 204 -45.94 -2.25 5.73
CA VAL A 204 -46.11 -3.56 5.08
C VAL A 204 -44.90 -4.47 5.28
N PHE A 205 -43.71 -3.90 5.48
CA PHE A 205 -42.46 -4.64 5.68
C PHE A 205 -42.15 -4.91 7.15
N ARG A 206 -42.99 -4.47 8.09
CA ARG A 206 -42.71 -4.58 9.54
C ARG A 206 -42.50 -6.02 9.99
N GLU A 207 -43.42 -6.93 9.66
CA GLU A 207 -43.31 -8.34 10.04
C GLU A 207 -42.16 -9.06 9.30
N PRO A 208 -41.99 -8.92 7.97
CA PRO A 208 -40.85 -9.49 7.26
C PRO A 208 -39.48 -9.00 7.78
N MET A 209 -39.35 -7.72 8.14
CA MET A 209 -38.11 -7.16 8.68
C MET A 209 -37.81 -7.64 10.10
N LEU A 210 -38.82 -7.78 10.95
CA LEU A 210 -38.65 -8.37 12.28
C LEU A 210 -38.23 -9.85 12.20
N ALA A 211 -38.82 -10.60 11.26
CA ALA A 211 -38.41 -11.98 11.00
C ALA A 211 -36.95 -12.05 10.51
N LEU A 212 -36.55 -11.13 9.63
CA LEU A 212 -35.17 -11.03 9.15
C LEU A 212 -34.18 -10.72 10.29
N GLN A 213 -34.52 -9.81 11.20
CA GLN A 213 -33.68 -9.47 12.36
C GLN A 213 -33.43 -10.65 13.30
N LEU A 214 -34.45 -11.48 13.53
CA LEU A 214 -34.35 -12.65 14.39
C LEU A 214 -33.39 -13.72 13.86
N VAL A 215 -33.07 -13.65 12.57
CA VAL A 215 -32.40 -14.71 11.82
C VAL A 215 -30.99 -14.32 11.36
N GLN A 216 -30.56 -13.07 11.55
CA GLN A 216 -29.28 -12.50 11.07
C GLN A 216 -28.02 -13.33 11.39
N SER A 217 -28.05 -14.17 12.43
CA SER A 217 -26.93 -15.04 12.82
C SER A 217 -26.81 -16.32 11.99
N ASP A 218 -27.83 -16.67 11.20
CA ASP A 218 -27.94 -17.92 10.46
C ASP A 218 -28.18 -17.66 8.96
N VAL A 219 -27.11 -17.72 8.18
CA VAL A 219 -27.09 -17.38 6.74
C VAL A 219 -28.13 -18.17 5.94
N ASP A 220 -28.32 -19.45 6.28
CA ASP A 220 -29.22 -20.35 5.56
C ASP A 220 -30.69 -19.95 5.72
N LYS A 221 -31.01 -19.26 6.81
CA LYS A 221 -32.36 -18.76 7.10
C LYS A 221 -32.53 -17.28 6.73
N VAL A 222 -31.44 -16.50 6.66
CA VAL A 222 -31.44 -15.11 6.19
C VAL A 222 -31.83 -15.03 4.71
N ILE A 223 -31.30 -15.93 3.88
CA ILE A 223 -31.53 -15.92 2.43
C ILE A 223 -33.02 -16.08 2.07
N PRO A 224 -33.77 -17.07 2.59
CA PRO A 224 -35.21 -17.19 2.34
C PRO A 224 -36.02 -15.98 2.85
N ALA A 225 -35.69 -15.44 4.03
CA ALA A 225 -36.36 -14.27 4.58
C ALA A 225 -36.15 -13.03 3.70
N LEU A 226 -34.94 -12.83 3.16
CA LEU A 226 -34.65 -11.76 2.20
C LEU A 226 -35.38 -11.94 0.88
N SER A 227 -35.44 -13.17 0.37
CA SER A 227 -36.18 -13.47 -0.85
C SER A 227 -37.65 -13.05 -0.72
N HIS A 228 -38.28 -13.39 0.42
CA HIS A 228 -39.66 -12.99 0.71
C HIS A 228 -39.85 -11.46 0.72
N VAL A 229 -38.94 -10.71 1.35
CA VAL A 229 -38.96 -9.24 1.37
C VAL A 229 -38.88 -8.67 -0.05
N PHE A 230 -37.98 -9.20 -0.86
CA PHE A 230 -37.78 -8.71 -2.22
C PHE A 230 -38.94 -9.05 -3.16
N VAL A 231 -39.59 -10.21 -3.00
CA VAL A 231 -40.82 -10.57 -3.73
C VAL A 231 -41.94 -9.59 -3.37
N LEU A 232 -42.20 -9.40 -2.08
CA LEU A 232 -43.20 -8.43 -1.61
C LEU A 232 -42.95 -7.02 -2.14
N TRP A 233 -41.68 -6.59 -2.19
CA TRP A 233 -41.32 -5.30 -2.76
C TRP A 233 -41.59 -5.19 -4.27
N SER A 234 -41.30 -6.23 -5.05
CA SER A 234 -41.59 -6.24 -6.49
C SER A 234 -43.07 -6.09 -6.80
N ASP A 235 -43.94 -6.62 -5.94
CA ASP A 235 -45.38 -6.70 -6.17
C ASP A 235 -46.12 -5.42 -5.72
N LEU A 236 -45.43 -4.47 -5.08
CA LEU A 236 -46.02 -3.21 -4.62
C LEU A 236 -46.24 -2.22 -5.78
N ALA A 237 -47.46 -1.67 -5.85
CA ALA A 237 -47.82 -0.64 -6.83
C ALA A 237 -47.00 0.67 -6.68
N ASN A 238 -46.51 0.96 -5.47
CA ASN A 238 -45.67 2.12 -5.16
C ASN A 238 -44.18 1.77 -4.95
N ALA A 239 -43.72 0.63 -5.47
CA ALA A 239 -42.38 0.09 -5.22
C ALA A 239 -41.25 1.11 -5.44
N VAL A 240 -41.29 1.88 -6.53
CA VAL A 240 -40.27 2.90 -6.88
C VAL A 240 -40.12 3.97 -5.78
N ALA A 241 -41.24 4.48 -5.24
CA ALA A 241 -41.22 5.55 -4.24
C ALA A 241 -40.67 5.06 -2.89
N VAL A 242 -40.88 3.78 -2.59
CA VAL A 242 -40.51 3.15 -1.32
C VAL A 242 -39.09 2.58 -1.36
N SER A 243 -38.55 2.30 -2.55
CA SER A 243 -37.23 1.68 -2.76
C SER A 243 -36.09 2.36 -1.98
N LEU A 244 -36.01 3.69 -1.97
CA LEU A 244 -34.91 4.39 -1.29
C LEU A 244 -34.92 4.12 0.23
N GLU A 245 -36.09 4.26 0.86
CA GLU A 245 -36.23 4.04 2.30
C GLU A 245 -36.10 2.55 2.66
N LEU A 246 -36.65 1.67 1.81
CA LEU A 246 -36.52 0.22 1.95
C LEU A 246 -35.04 -0.20 1.90
N GLY A 247 -34.25 0.37 0.99
CA GLY A 247 -32.82 0.07 0.87
C GLY A 247 -32.06 0.43 2.15
N SER A 248 -32.31 1.60 2.72
CA SER A 248 -31.73 2.00 4.00
C SER A 248 -32.14 1.07 5.16
N LEU A 249 -33.41 0.63 5.19
CA LEU A 249 -33.91 -0.27 6.22
C LEU A 249 -33.31 -1.68 6.09
N VAL A 250 -33.27 -2.22 4.87
CA VAL A 250 -32.66 -3.53 4.56
C VAL A 250 -31.19 -3.53 4.95
N TYR A 251 -30.44 -2.47 4.64
CA TYR A 251 -29.04 -2.37 5.05
C TYR A 251 -28.88 -2.42 6.58
N LYS A 252 -29.65 -1.61 7.33
CA LYS A 252 -29.62 -1.63 8.81
C LYS A 252 -29.98 -3.00 9.38
N CYS A 253 -30.92 -3.70 8.75
CA CYS A 253 -31.29 -5.07 9.11
C CYS A 253 -30.23 -6.11 8.74
N LEU A 254 -29.26 -5.81 7.87
CA LEU A 254 -28.27 -6.77 7.39
C LEU A 254 -26.84 -6.39 7.69
N GLU A 255 -26.61 -5.24 8.33
CA GLU A 255 -25.28 -4.67 8.61
C GLU A 255 -24.33 -5.72 9.20
N ARG A 256 -24.80 -6.45 10.23
CA ARG A 256 -24.03 -7.54 10.83
C ARG A 256 -23.64 -8.61 9.81
N SER A 257 -24.61 -9.10 9.03
CA SER A 257 -24.39 -10.16 8.04
C SER A 257 -23.52 -9.68 6.86
N PHE A 258 -23.59 -8.40 6.50
CA PHE A 258 -22.77 -7.78 5.45
C PHE A 258 -21.29 -7.67 5.84
N LEU A 259 -21.02 -7.50 7.13
CA LEU A 259 -19.68 -7.40 7.69
C LEU A 259 -19.07 -8.77 8.04
N THR A 260 -19.89 -9.78 8.35
CA THR A 260 -19.38 -11.10 8.74
C THR A 260 -19.35 -12.12 7.61
N THR A 261 -20.11 -11.89 6.53
CA THR A 261 -20.25 -12.86 5.43
C THR A 261 -20.10 -12.21 4.06
N THR A 262 -19.65 -12.99 3.10
CA THR A 262 -19.54 -12.58 1.69
C THR A 262 -20.76 -13.00 0.88
N SER A 263 -21.48 -14.05 1.30
CA SER A 263 -22.63 -14.62 0.60
C SER A 263 -23.89 -13.75 0.68
N VAL A 264 -24.17 -13.14 1.84
CA VAL A 264 -25.39 -12.32 2.00
C VAL A 264 -25.35 -11.06 1.13
N PRO A 265 -24.25 -10.28 1.07
CA PRO A 265 -24.14 -9.16 0.13
C PRO A 265 -24.25 -9.58 -1.34
N GLN A 266 -23.64 -10.71 -1.71
CA GLN A 266 -23.73 -11.26 -3.08
C GLN A 266 -25.18 -11.62 -3.43
N PHE A 267 -25.87 -12.34 -2.55
CA PHE A 267 -27.27 -12.70 -2.74
C PHE A 267 -28.19 -11.48 -2.86
N VAL A 268 -27.96 -10.44 -2.05
CA VAL A 268 -28.73 -9.19 -2.15
C VAL A 268 -28.52 -8.55 -3.52
N LEU A 269 -27.27 -8.45 -4.00
CA LEU A 269 -26.98 -7.90 -5.31
C LEU A 269 -27.60 -8.73 -6.44
N ASP A 270 -27.51 -10.07 -6.38
CA ASP A 270 -28.16 -10.98 -7.33
C ASP A 270 -29.67 -10.73 -7.42
N GLN A 271 -30.34 -10.64 -6.27
CA GLN A 271 -31.78 -10.39 -6.22
C GLN A 271 -32.13 -9.00 -6.74
N CYS A 272 -31.39 -7.97 -6.34
CA CYS A 272 -31.63 -6.60 -6.80
C CYS A 272 -31.49 -6.48 -8.32
N LEU A 273 -30.44 -7.05 -8.91
CA LEU A 273 -30.13 -6.90 -10.34
C LEU A 273 -31.04 -7.72 -11.26
N GLN A 274 -31.77 -8.72 -10.75
CA GLN A 274 -32.82 -9.42 -11.50
C GLN A 274 -34.03 -8.51 -11.82
N ARG A 275 -34.16 -7.38 -11.12
CA ARG A 275 -35.27 -6.43 -11.28
C ARG A 275 -34.89 -5.28 -12.21
N PRO A 276 -35.86 -4.60 -12.83
CA PRO A 276 -35.56 -3.50 -13.74
C PRO A 276 -34.89 -2.30 -13.03
N PRO A 277 -34.12 -1.48 -13.77
CA PRO A 277 -33.29 -0.39 -13.21
C PRO A 277 -34.07 0.66 -12.42
N HIS A 278 -35.30 0.95 -12.81
CA HIS A 278 -36.15 1.91 -12.08
C HIS A 278 -36.51 1.44 -10.66
N LEU A 279 -36.41 0.14 -10.36
CA LEU A 279 -36.62 -0.42 -9.02
C LEU A 279 -35.32 -0.55 -8.25
N HIS A 280 -34.32 -1.23 -8.83
CA HIS A 280 -33.11 -1.57 -8.08
C HIS A 280 -32.17 -0.39 -7.86
N LEU A 281 -32.11 0.58 -8.78
CA LEU A 281 -31.21 1.71 -8.63
C LEU A 281 -31.55 2.52 -7.35
N PRO A 282 -32.80 3.00 -7.12
CA PRO A 282 -33.13 3.74 -5.90
C PRO A 282 -32.93 2.93 -4.62
N LEU A 283 -33.17 1.62 -4.67
CA LEU A 283 -32.92 0.72 -3.54
C LEU A 283 -31.42 0.66 -3.19
N LEU A 284 -30.55 0.46 -4.20
CA LEU A 284 -29.10 0.48 -4.01
C LEU A 284 -28.61 1.84 -3.53
N HIS A 285 -29.19 2.95 -4.01
CA HIS A 285 -28.87 4.29 -3.50
C HIS A 285 -29.26 4.43 -2.02
N GLY A 286 -30.40 3.86 -1.62
CA GLY A 286 -30.82 3.81 -0.21
C GLY A 286 -29.83 3.06 0.69
N MET A 287 -29.27 1.96 0.19
CA MET A 287 -28.22 1.21 0.89
C MET A 287 -26.88 1.94 0.89
N TYR A 288 -26.49 2.56 -0.23
CA TYR A 288 -25.26 3.35 -0.37
C TYR A 288 -25.20 4.55 0.58
N LYS A 289 -26.34 5.19 0.86
CA LYS A 289 -26.43 6.25 1.89
C LYS A 289 -26.08 5.77 3.29
N GLN A 290 -26.24 4.49 3.59
CA GLN A 290 -25.87 3.90 4.88
C GLN A 290 -24.41 3.44 4.88
N ASP A 291 -23.93 2.88 3.77
CA ASP A 291 -22.54 2.46 3.59
C ASP A 291 -22.04 2.68 2.16
N SER A 292 -21.08 3.57 2.02
CA SER A 292 -20.46 3.90 0.73
C SER A 292 -19.69 2.73 0.12
N VAL A 293 -19.29 1.72 0.91
CA VAL A 293 -18.59 0.52 0.41
C VAL A 293 -19.45 -0.31 -0.56
N LEU A 294 -20.77 -0.12 -0.55
CA LEU A 294 -21.69 -0.83 -1.44
C LEU A 294 -21.32 -0.66 -2.92
N SER A 295 -20.82 0.51 -3.33
CA SER A 295 -20.38 0.77 -4.71
C SER A 295 -19.24 -0.17 -5.14
N SER A 296 -18.24 -0.36 -4.26
CA SER A 296 -17.15 -1.32 -4.47
C SER A 296 -17.65 -2.77 -4.57
N ARG A 297 -18.63 -3.16 -3.75
CA ARG A 297 -19.25 -4.50 -3.82
C ARG A 297 -20.07 -4.69 -5.11
N LEU A 298 -20.78 -3.65 -5.55
CA LEU A 298 -21.53 -3.65 -6.81
C LEU A 298 -20.58 -3.77 -8.00
N LEU A 299 -19.48 -3.00 -8.03
CA LEU A 299 -18.44 -3.11 -9.05
C LEU A 299 -17.88 -4.53 -9.12
N ALA A 300 -17.53 -5.11 -7.96
CA ALA A 300 -16.99 -6.46 -7.88
C ALA A 300 -17.97 -7.50 -8.42
N HIS A 301 -19.24 -7.40 -8.03
CA HIS A 301 -20.29 -8.29 -8.51
C HIS A 301 -20.50 -8.17 -10.03
N CYS A 302 -20.64 -6.94 -10.54
CA CYS A 302 -20.81 -6.67 -11.97
C CYS A 302 -19.68 -7.25 -12.83
N CYS A 303 -18.43 -7.13 -12.36
CA CYS A 303 -17.27 -7.66 -13.07
C CYS A 303 -17.20 -9.20 -13.03
N VAL A 304 -17.59 -9.83 -11.92
CA VAL A 304 -17.66 -11.30 -11.82
C VAL A 304 -18.72 -11.88 -12.77
N HIS A 305 -19.83 -11.17 -12.99
CA HIS A 305 -20.90 -11.56 -13.89
C HIS A 305 -20.75 -11.03 -15.33
N ASN A 306 -19.59 -10.45 -15.66
CA ASN A 306 -19.29 -9.90 -16.98
C ASN A 306 -20.31 -8.86 -17.49
N ASN A 307 -20.89 -8.05 -16.60
CA ASN A 307 -21.85 -7.01 -16.96
C ASN A 307 -21.65 -5.74 -16.12
N LEU A 308 -20.97 -4.74 -16.69
CA LEU A 308 -20.69 -3.47 -16.02
C LEU A 308 -21.84 -2.45 -16.09
N THR A 309 -22.85 -2.71 -16.94
CA THR A 309 -23.96 -1.77 -17.19
C THR A 309 -24.69 -1.31 -15.93
N PRO A 310 -25.04 -2.21 -14.96
CA PRO A 310 -25.74 -1.80 -13.75
C PRO A 310 -24.92 -0.86 -12.85
N TYR A 311 -23.60 -1.05 -12.84
CA TYR A 311 -22.68 -0.19 -12.08
C TYR A 311 -22.62 1.21 -12.68
N ILE A 312 -22.51 1.33 -14.00
CA ILE A 312 -22.47 2.63 -14.69
C ILE A 312 -23.79 3.40 -14.44
N ALA A 313 -24.94 2.75 -14.61
CA ALA A 313 -26.24 3.35 -14.35
C ALA A 313 -26.41 3.78 -12.87
N PHE A 314 -25.78 3.07 -11.94
CA PHE A 314 -25.73 3.44 -10.54
C PHE A 314 -24.87 4.68 -10.29
N CYS A 315 -23.67 4.76 -10.89
CA CYS A 315 -22.81 5.95 -10.81
C CYS A 315 -23.52 7.21 -11.32
N ASP A 316 -24.21 7.10 -12.46
CA ASP A 316 -24.98 8.19 -13.07
C ASP A 316 -26.10 8.69 -12.14
N MET A 317 -26.77 7.78 -11.44
CA MET A 317 -27.89 8.12 -10.57
C MET A 317 -27.47 8.73 -9.23
N VAL A 318 -26.36 8.27 -8.66
CA VAL A 318 -25.82 8.80 -7.39
C VAL A 318 -25.11 10.14 -7.60
N GLY A 319 -24.77 10.49 -8.85
CA GLY A 319 -24.02 11.71 -9.17
C GLY A 319 -22.56 11.60 -8.77
N LEU A 320 -22.00 10.39 -8.83
CA LEU A 320 -20.58 10.17 -8.62
C LEU A 320 -19.77 10.85 -9.75
N PRO A 321 -18.50 11.24 -9.49
CA PRO A 321 -17.63 11.75 -10.54
C PRO A 321 -17.53 10.72 -11.68
N ASP A 322 -17.18 11.18 -12.90
CA ASP A 322 -17.09 10.39 -14.13
C ASP A 322 -16.75 8.91 -13.88
N ALA A 323 -17.43 7.98 -14.57
CA ALA A 323 -17.29 6.53 -14.35
C ALA A 323 -15.83 6.02 -14.12
N PRO A 324 -14.80 6.53 -14.83
CA PRO A 324 -13.41 6.17 -14.56
C PRO A 324 -12.90 6.52 -13.15
N ALA A 325 -13.29 7.68 -12.62
CA ALA A 325 -12.90 8.13 -11.28
C ALA A 325 -13.62 7.32 -10.20
N ALA A 326 -14.91 7.02 -10.40
CA ALA A 326 -15.68 6.15 -9.51
C ALA A 326 -15.06 4.75 -9.41
N ILE A 327 -14.64 4.16 -10.54
CA ILE A 327 -13.96 2.85 -10.55
C ILE A 327 -12.67 2.88 -9.74
N LEU A 328 -11.83 3.92 -9.91
CA LEU A 328 -10.57 4.02 -9.15
C LEU A 328 -10.82 4.16 -7.65
N GLN A 329 -11.82 4.95 -7.25
CA GLN A 329 -12.22 5.08 -5.86
C GLN A 329 -12.67 3.74 -5.29
N ASP A 330 -13.54 3.03 -6.01
CA ASP A 330 -14.12 1.76 -5.58
C ASP A 330 -13.10 0.62 -5.51
N ILE A 331 -12.08 0.63 -6.36
CA ILE A 331 -10.91 -0.26 -6.23
C ILE A 331 -10.17 0.01 -4.93
N GLY A 332 -9.98 1.28 -4.54
CA GLY A 332 -9.36 1.64 -3.27
C GLY A 332 -10.19 1.22 -2.05
N LEU A 333 -11.52 1.30 -2.15
CA LEU A 333 -12.43 0.95 -1.06
C LEU A 333 -12.37 -0.52 -0.64
N CYS A 334 -11.89 -1.44 -1.49
CA CYS A 334 -11.86 -2.87 -1.16
C CYS A 334 -11.01 -3.18 0.09
N VAL A 335 -9.98 -2.38 0.39
CA VAL A 335 -9.17 -2.49 1.62
C VAL A 335 -10.01 -2.18 2.86
N HIS A 336 -10.83 -1.13 2.80
CA HIS A 336 -11.70 -0.75 3.91
C HIS A 336 -12.75 -1.83 4.19
N VAL A 337 -13.23 -2.52 3.15
CA VAL A 337 -14.15 -3.66 3.32
C VAL A 337 -13.50 -4.77 4.13
N ASP A 338 -12.31 -5.20 3.73
CA ASP A 338 -11.61 -6.27 4.43
C ASP A 338 -11.22 -5.88 5.86
N GLN A 339 -10.84 -4.61 6.09
CA GLN A 339 -10.58 -4.08 7.42
C GLN A 339 -11.85 -4.06 8.30
N ALA A 340 -12.97 -3.59 7.77
CA ALA A 340 -14.25 -3.55 8.47
C ALA A 340 -14.75 -4.97 8.80
N CYS A 341 -14.65 -5.90 7.85
CA CYS A 341 -15.00 -7.30 8.06
C CYS A 341 -14.09 -7.96 9.11
N ALA A 342 -12.77 -7.74 9.04
CA ALA A 342 -11.83 -8.26 10.04
C ALA A 342 -12.12 -7.69 11.44
N LEU A 343 -12.50 -6.41 11.53
CA LEU A 343 -12.91 -5.76 12.76
C LEU A 343 -14.19 -6.37 13.33
N ALA A 344 -15.24 -6.49 12.52
CA ALA A 344 -16.52 -7.06 12.92
C ALA A 344 -16.39 -8.52 13.35
N CYS A 345 -15.70 -9.36 12.56
CA CYS A 345 -15.43 -10.75 12.92
C CYS A 345 -14.65 -10.87 14.23
N SER A 346 -13.68 -9.98 14.48
CA SER A 346 -12.93 -9.92 15.74
C SER A 346 -13.80 -9.54 16.93
N LEU A 347 -14.70 -8.57 16.80
CA LEU A 347 -15.62 -8.16 17.86
C LEU A 347 -16.66 -9.24 18.17
N LEU A 348 -17.12 -9.94 17.13
CA LEU A 348 -18.13 -10.99 17.22
C LEU A 348 -17.54 -12.39 17.51
N GLN A 349 -16.22 -12.51 17.58
CA GLN A 349 -15.49 -13.77 17.77
C GLN A 349 -15.81 -14.84 16.72
N VAL A 350 -16.03 -14.42 15.47
CA VAL A 350 -16.32 -15.28 14.31
C VAL A 350 -15.05 -15.40 13.45
N PRO A 351 -14.76 -16.58 12.85
CA PRO A 351 -13.61 -16.71 11.94
C PRO A 351 -13.73 -15.78 10.74
N TYR A 352 -12.64 -15.07 10.42
CA TYR A 352 -12.53 -14.23 9.23
C TYR A 352 -11.74 -14.97 8.14
N ALA A 353 -12.32 -15.06 6.94
CA ALA A 353 -11.73 -15.79 5.81
C ALA A 353 -10.51 -15.09 5.17
N GLY A 354 -10.24 -13.81 5.48
CA GLY A 354 -9.03 -13.11 5.07
C GLY A 354 -9.08 -12.50 3.66
N ASN A 355 -8.82 -11.19 3.55
CA ASN A 355 -8.53 -10.44 2.31
C ASN A 355 -9.42 -10.79 1.10
N VAL A 356 -10.71 -11.04 1.32
CA VAL A 356 -11.60 -11.56 0.26
C VAL A 356 -11.91 -10.44 -0.72
N ALA A 357 -12.22 -9.23 -0.24
CA ALA A 357 -12.56 -8.10 -1.11
C ALA A 357 -11.34 -7.65 -1.95
N VAL A 358 -10.16 -7.57 -1.33
CA VAL A 358 -8.90 -7.26 -2.01
C VAL A 358 -8.55 -8.32 -3.04
N ALA A 359 -8.68 -9.62 -2.70
CA ALA A 359 -8.42 -10.71 -3.64
C ALA A 359 -9.40 -10.68 -4.81
N THR A 360 -10.70 -10.50 -4.57
CA THR A 360 -11.71 -10.41 -5.64
C THR A 360 -11.49 -9.20 -6.54
N THR A 361 -11.11 -8.06 -5.96
CA THR A 361 -10.85 -6.84 -6.75
C THR A 361 -9.60 -6.99 -7.61
N CYS A 362 -8.49 -7.44 -7.01
CA CYS A 362 -7.23 -7.56 -7.74
C CYS A 362 -7.26 -8.71 -8.76
N LEU A 363 -7.85 -9.86 -8.43
CA LEU A 363 -7.84 -11.06 -9.29
C LEU A 363 -9.07 -11.17 -10.20
N GLY A 364 -10.19 -10.57 -9.86
CA GLY A 364 -11.41 -10.62 -10.68
C GLY A 364 -11.63 -9.32 -11.43
N VAL A 365 -11.82 -8.23 -10.68
CA VAL A 365 -12.26 -6.93 -11.20
C VAL A 365 -11.25 -6.32 -12.15
N VAL A 366 -9.99 -6.17 -11.73
CA VAL A 366 -8.98 -5.47 -12.55
C VAL A 366 -8.69 -6.23 -13.86
N PRO A 367 -8.48 -7.56 -13.87
CA PRO A 367 -8.35 -8.32 -15.13
C PRO A 367 -9.58 -8.21 -16.03
N TYR A 368 -10.78 -8.25 -15.47
CA TYR A 368 -12.02 -8.05 -16.24
C TYR A 368 -12.05 -6.66 -16.89
N LEU A 369 -11.73 -5.60 -16.14
CA LEU A 369 -11.68 -4.24 -16.66
C LEU A 369 -10.67 -4.10 -17.80
N LEU A 370 -9.49 -4.71 -17.67
CA LEU A 370 -8.46 -4.65 -18.70
C LEU A 370 -8.86 -5.32 -20.01
N GLU A 371 -9.62 -6.41 -19.97
CA GLU A 371 -9.99 -7.19 -21.17
C GLU A 371 -11.36 -6.83 -21.75
N HIS A 372 -12.36 -6.56 -20.90
CA HIS A 372 -13.78 -6.54 -21.32
C HIS A 372 -14.47 -5.18 -21.12
N ALA A 373 -13.89 -4.24 -20.37
CA ALA A 373 -14.57 -2.98 -20.11
C ALA A 373 -14.56 -2.04 -21.33
N PRO A 374 -15.65 -1.27 -21.54
CA PRO A 374 -15.71 -0.29 -22.61
C PRO A 374 -14.72 0.86 -22.37
N LEU A 375 -14.02 1.27 -23.43
CA LEU A 375 -13.00 2.33 -23.39
C LEU A 375 -13.51 3.65 -22.76
N ALA A 376 -14.80 3.97 -22.91
CA ALA A 376 -15.40 5.19 -22.36
C ALA A 376 -15.42 5.21 -20.81
N CYS A 377 -15.45 4.05 -20.17
CA CYS A 377 -15.49 3.93 -18.71
C CYS A 377 -14.10 3.61 -18.12
N MET A 378 -13.09 3.42 -18.97
CA MET A 378 -11.77 2.96 -18.50
C MET A 378 -10.96 4.12 -17.92
N PRO A 379 -10.48 4.00 -16.66
CA PRO A 379 -9.48 4.91 -16.13
C PRO A 379 -8.19 4.84 -16.92
N ARG A 380 -7.40 5.92 -16.81
CA ARG A 380 -6.04 5.92 -17.32
C ARG A 380 -5.29 4.71 -16.80
N LEU A 381 -4.59 4.01 -17.70
CA LEU A 381 -3.97 2.74 -17.37
C LEU A 381 -2.93 2.86 -16.24
N ASP A 382 -2.17 3.95 -16.20
CA ASP A 382 -1.21 4.20 -15.12
C ASP A 382 -1.90 4.38 -13.77
N ALA A 383 -3.04 5.05 -13.71
CA ALA A 383 -3.82 5.19 -12.49
C ALA A 383 -4.46 3.86 -12.05
N LEU A 384 -4.97 3.06 -12.98
CA LEU A 384 -5.54 1.74 -12.70
C LEU A 384 -4.49 0.79 -12.11
N ILE A 385 -3.32 0.73 -12.75
CA ILE A 385 -2.20 -0.10 -12.28
C ILE A 385 -1.73 0.39 -10.92
N ARG A 386 -1.63 1.70 -10.69
CA ARG A 386 -1.29 2.26 -9.38
C ARG A 386 -2.27 1.81 -8.31
N SER A 387 -3.57 1.97 -8.56
CA SER A 387 -4.61 1.54 -7.62
C SER A 387 -4.53 0.04 -7.34
N LEU A 388 -4.28 -0.79 -8.36
CA LEU A 388 -4.06 -2.23 -8.18
C LEU A 388 -2.86 -2.52 -7.25
N VAL A 389 -1.68 -1.99 -7.56
CA VAL A 389 -0.46 -2.30 -6.78
C VAL A 389 -0.49 -1.68 -5.38
N SER A 390 -1.21 -0.58 -5.19
CA SER A 390 -1.38 0.05 -3.88
C SER A 390 -2.17 -0.81 -2.90
N VAL A 391 -3.07 -1.66 -3.42
CA VAL A 391 -3.99 -2.49 -2.63
C VAL A 391 -3.55 -3.95 -2.58
N ALA A 392 -2.90 -4.45 -3.64
CA ALA A 392 -2.52 -5.85 -3.76
C ALA A 392 -1.42 -6.22 -2.75
N PRO A 393 -1.63 -7.21 -1.84
CA PRO A 393 -0.56 -7.76 -1.00
C PRO A 393 0.38 -8.71 -1.80
N PRO A 394 1.56 -9.08 -1.26
CA PRO A 394 2.55 -9.89 -2.00
C PRO A 394 2.00 -11.20 -2.58
N VAL A 395 1.12 -11.89 -1.83
CA VAL A 395 0.49 -13.15 -2.27
C VAL A 395 -0.42 -12.93 -3.48
N VAL A 396 -1.13 -11.79 -3.52
CA VAL A 396 -2.00 -11.44 -4.64
C VAL A 396 -1.19 -11.01 -5.86
N VAL A 397 -0.12 -10.23 -5.66
CA VAL A 397 0.84 -9.89 -6.73
C VAL A 397 1.45 -11.16 -7.34
N ALA A 398 1.88 -12.13 -6.51
CA ALA A 398 2.40 -13.40 -7.00
C ALA A 398 1.38 -14.18 -7.83
N LYS A 399 0.12 -14.24 -7.39
CA LYS A 399 -0.97 -14.87 -8.17
C LYS A 399 -1.23 -14.14 -9.48
N LEU A 400 -1.18 -12.81 -9.49
CA LEU A 400 -1.30 -12.02 -10.72
C LEU A 400 -0.15 -12.32 -11.68
N SER A 401 1.09 -12.35 -11.19
CA SER A 401 2.26 -12.71 -11.99
C SER A 401 2.13 -14.12 -12.60
N MET A 402 1.63 -15.10 -11.83
CA MET A 402 1.38 -16.46 -12.36
C MET A 402 0.35 -16.46 -13.48
N ARG A 403 -0.73 -15.70 -13.35
CA ARG A 403 -1.78 -15.61 -14.39
C ARG A 403 -1.33 -14.84 -15.62
N LEU A 404 -0.46 -13.83 -15.45
CA LEU A 404 0.22 -13.16 -16.55
C LEU A 404 1.13 -14.12 -17.32
N LEU A 405 1.88 -14.96 -16.61
CA LEU A 405 2.71 -16.00 -17.24
C LEU A 405 1.88 -17.03 -18.02
N LEU A 406 0.66 -17.34 -17.55
CA LEU A 406 -0.32 -18.16 -18.27
C LEU A 406 -0.98 -17.41 -19.45
N SER A 407 -0.62 -16.14 -19.69
CA SER A 407 -1.16 -15.29 -20.75
C SER A 407 -2.69 -15.15 -20.72
N GLU A 408 -3.28 -15.18 -19.52
CA GLU A 408 -4.74 -15.02 -19.36
C GLU A 408 -5.23 -13.60 -19.67
N PHE A 409 -4.39 -12.58 -19.47
CA PHE A 409 -4.69 -11.17 -19.74
C PHE A 409 -3.38 -10.36 -19.90
N SER A 410 -3.48 -9.12 -20.37
CA SER A 410 -2.34 -8.19 -20.51
C SER A 410 -2.57 -6.89 -19.75
N ILE A 411 -1.60 -6.47 -18.92
CA ILE A 411 -1.69 -5.23 -18.12
C ILE A 411 -1.11 -4.05 -18.89
N PHE A 412 0.14 -4.14 -19.37
CA PHE A 412 0.86 -2.96 -19.85
C PHE A 412 0.52 -2.57 -21.30
N LYS A 413 0.00 -3.52 -22.11
CA LYS A 413 -0.35 -3.33 -23.53
C LYS A 413 0.72 -2.50 -24.28
N ASP A 414 0.34 -1.43 -24.98
CA ASP A 414 1.27 -0.54 -25.71
C ASP A 414 1.77 0.66 -24.88
N GLN A 415 1.37 0.77 -23.61
CA GLN A 415 1.61 1.97 -22.78
C GLN A 415 2.69 1.76 -21.70
N THR A 416 3.51 0.71 -21.82
CA THR A 416 4.58 0.36 -20.87
C THR A 416 5.47 1.55 -20.51
N ALA A 417 5.86 2.38 -21.48
CA ALA A 417 6.70 3.56 -21.22
C ALA A 417 6.00 4.60 -20.35
N THR A 418 4.73 4.88 -20.61
CA THR A 418 3.94 5.87 -19.86
C THR A 418 3.75 5.43 -18.42
N VAL A 419 3.42 4.15 -18.21
CA VAL A 419 3.22 3.59 -16.86
C VAL A 419 4.53 3.62 -16.07
N LEU A 420 5.65 3.21 -16.67
CA LEU A 420 6.92 3.19 -15.95
C LEU A 420 7.44 4.60 -15.60
N LEU A 421 7.28 5.57 -16.49
CA LEU A 421 7.63 6.97 -16.20
C LEU A 421 6.74 7.56 -15.10
N SER A 422 5.45 7.23 -15.09
CA SER A 422 4.54 7.59 -13.98
C SER A 422 5.00 6.94 -12.67
N SER A 423 5.41 5.66 -12.72
CA SER A 423 5.81 4.88 -11.55
C SER A 423 7.02 5.42 -10.79
N LEU A 424 7.88 6.24 -11.42
CA LEU A 424 9.02 6.87 -10.76
C LEU A 424 8.61 7.73 -9.55
N HIS A 425 7.39 8.27 -9.56
CA HIS A 425 6.84 9.13 -8.50
C HIS A 425 6.01 8.34 -7.48
N TRP A 426 5.95 7.02 -7.60
CA TRP A 426 5.15 6.15 -6.74
C TRP A 426 5.97 5.73 -5.52
N ASN A 427 5.31 5.21 -4.49
CA ASN A 427 6.02 4.73 -3.30
C ASN A 427 6.77 3.42 -3.59
N SER A 428 7.69 3.03 -2.71
CA SER A 428 8.53 1.82 -2.88
C SER A 428 7.73 0.54 -3.10
N TRP A 429 6.57 0.39 -2.45
CA TRP A 429 5.70 -0.78 -2.57
C TRP A 429 5.04 -0.84 -3.95
N GLU A 430 4.47 0.28 -4.38
CA GLU A 430 3.85 0.44 -5.70
C GLU A 430 4.87 0.20 -6.82
N GLN A 431 6.08 0.76 -6.70
CA GLN A 431 7.17 0.54 -7.66
C GLN A 431 7.57 -0.94 -7.71
N TRP A 432 7.79 -1.58 -6.56
CA TRP A 432 8.12 -3.00 -6.51
C TRP A 432 7.05 -3.85 -7.21
N GLY A 433 5.77 -3.63 -6.90
CA GLY A 433 4.66 -4.38 -7.49
C GLY A 433 4.59 -4.23 -9.01
N VAL A 434 4.77 -3.02 -9.55
CA VAL A 434 4.80 -2.79 -11.00
C VAL A 434 5.94 -3.54 -11.67
N TRP A 435 7.15 -3.50 -11.10
CA TRP A 435 8.31 -4.18 -11.68
C TRP A 435 8.17 -5.70 -11.64
N GLU A 436 7.53 -6.28 -10.63
CA GLU A 436 7.20 -7.71 -10.58
C GLU A 436 6.20 -8.10 -11.69
N LEU A 437 5.13 -7.32 -11.85
CA LEU A 437 4.13 -7.57 -12.88
C LEU A 437 4.72 -7.40 -14.29
N LEU A 438 5.55 -6.38 -14.50
CA LEU A 438 6.23 -6.16 -15.77
C LEU A 438 7.17 -7.32 -16.11
N SER A 439 7.90 -7.83 -15.11
CA SER A 439 8.81 -8.97 -15.31
C SER A 439 8.06 -10.23 -15.73
N ALA A 440 6.89 -10.48 -15.13
CA ALA A 440 6.03 -11.60 -15.51
C ALA A 440 5.47 -11.42 -16.94
N GLU A 441 4.96 -10.24 -17.28
CA GLU A 441 4.41 -9.97 -18.62
C GLU A 441 5.48 -10.00 -19.72
N TRP A 442 6.70 -9.53 -19.42
CA TRP A 442 7.86 -9.62 -20.33
C TRP A 442 8.21 -11.08 -20.67
N GLN A 443 8.18 -11.97 -19.67
CA GLN A 443 8.44 -13.39 -19.87
C GLN A 443 7.31 -14.07 -20.66
N ALA A 444 6.06 -13.68 -20.43
CA ALA A 444 4.89 -14.19 -21.15
C ALA A 444 4.88 -13.78 -22.64
N LYS A 445 5.23 -12.52 -22.95
CA LYS A 445 5.17 -11.96 -24.31
C LYS A 445 6.40 -12.26 -25.19
N HIS A 446 7.26 -13.21 -24.81
CA HIS A 446 8.46 -13.59 -25.57
C HIS A 446 9.36 -12.40 -25.97
N HIS A 447 9.72 -11.55 -25.01
CA HIS A 447 10.74 -10.50 -25.20
C HIS A 447 10.36 -9.36 -26.16
N ASP A 448 9.21 -8.74 -25.92
CA ASP A 448 8.64 -7.66 -26.73
C ASP A 448 9.53 -6.40 -26.87
N LYS A 449 9.87 -6.02 -28.12
CA LYS A 449 10.67 -4.82 -28.43
C LYS A 449 10.11 -3.53 -27.83
N ALA A 450 8.80 -3.40 -27.62
CA ALA A 450 8.21 -2.21 -27.02
C ALA A 450 8.65 -2.01 -25.56
N THR A 451 8.80 -3.10 -24.81
CA THR A 451 9.30 -3.06 -23.42
C THR A 451 10.76 -2.60 -23.38
N VAL A 452 11.60 -3.07 -24.31
CA VAL A 452 13.00 -2.60 -24.41
C VAL A 452 13.06 -1.11 -24.73
N ALA A 453 12.19 -0.62 -25.63
CA ALA A 453 12.09 0.80 -25.93
C ALA A 453 11.61 1.63 -24.73
N ALA A 454 10.69 1.10 -23.92
CA ALA A 454 10.24 1.71 -22.68
C ALA A 454 11.38 1.81 -21.66
N LEU A 455 12.16 0.75 -21.46
CA LEU A 455 13.32 0.73 -20.57
C LEU A 455 14.33 1.83 -20.93
N ARG A 456 14.63 2.02 -22.23
CA ARG A 456 15.53 3.09 -22.68
C ARG A 456 15.01 4.48 -22.30
N LYS A 457 13.71 4.73 -22.44
CA LYS A 457 13.10 6.01 -22.05
C LYS A 457 13.18 6.23 -20.54
N VAL A 458 12.93 5.20 -19.74
CA VAL A 458 12.99 5.29 -18.27
C VAL A 458 14.44 5.50 -17.80
N LEU A 459 15.42 4.80 -18.39
CA LEU A 459 16.85 5.02 -18.12
C LEU A 459 17.25 6.49 -18.30
N ALA A 460 16.74 7.15 -19.34
CA ALA A 460 17.07 8.55 -19.62
C ALA A 460 16.49 9.54 -18.60
N CYS A 461 15.46 9.14 -17.85
CA CYS A 461 14.77 9.98 -16.86
C CYS A 461 15.11 9.61 -15.40
N LEU A 462 15.92 8.58 -15.20
CA LEU A 462 16.22 8.07 -13.87
C LEU A 462 17.26 8.93 -13.14
N ASP A 463 17.06 9.03 -11.84
CA ASP A 463 18.05 9.54 -10.88
C ASP A 463 18.39 8.40 -9.90
N PRO A 464 19.67 7.96 -9.83
CA PRO A 464 20.08 6.82 -9.01
C PRO A 464 19.94 7.08 -7.50
N GLN A 465 19.91 8.33 -7.04
CA GLN A 465 19.78 8.66 -5.62
C GLN A 465 18.33 8.59 -5.13
N THR A 466 17.37 8.89 -6.00
CA THR A 466 15.95 8.95 -5.64
C THR A 466 15.15 7.74 -6.08
N HIS A 467 15.58 7.02 -7.12
CA HIS A 467 14.81 5.96 -7.77
C HIS A 467 15.46 4.58 -7.62
N GLY A 468 15.81 4.19 -6.39
CA GLY A 468 16.49 2.92 -6.10
C GLY A 468 15.70 1.67 -6.52
N GLU A 469 14.38 1.68 -6.33
CA GLU A 469 13.49 0.57 -6.69
C GLU A 469 13.40 0.40 -8.21
N ALA A 470 13.26 1.50 -8.96
CA ALA A 470 13.26 1.47 -10.41
C ALA A 470 14.62 1.04 -10.98
N LEU A 471 15.73 1.51 -10.40
CA LEU A 471 17.07 1.06 -10.79
C LEU A 471 17.25 -0.45 -10.57
N SER A 472 16.75 -0.98 -9.44
CA SER A 472 16.76 -2.41 -9.14
C SER A 472 15.87 -3.22 -10.09
N GLY A 473 14.67 -2.74 -10.39
CA GLY A 473 13.75 -3.37 -11.34
C GLY A 473 14.32 -3.45 -12.76
N ILE A 474 14.89 -2.35 -13.24
CA ILE A 474 15.56 -2.28 -14.53
C ILE A 474 16.76 -3.21 -14.57
N LEU A 475 17.61 -3.21 -13.53
CA LEU A 475 18.76 -4.11 -13.47
C LEU A 475 18.30 -5.55 -13.71
N ARG A 476 17.33 -6.04 -12.92
CA ARG A 476 16.82 -7.43 -13.03
C ARG A 476 16.29 -7.78 -14.42
N LEU A 477 15.66 -6.83 -15.11
CA LEU A 477 15.19 -7.02 -16.48
C LEU A 477 16.34 -7.02 -17.49
N LEU A 478 17.28 -6.07 -17.39
CA LEU A 478 18.45 -6.00 -18.27
C LEU A 478 19.30 -7.27 -18.20
N LEU A 479 19.41 -7.90 -17.03
CA LEU A 479 20.14 -9.18 -16.87
C LEU A 479 19.50 -10.36 -17.62
N GLN A 480 18.26 -10.21 -18.10
CA GLN A 480 17.52 -11.19 -18.89
C GLN A 480 17.42 -10.80 -20.38
N ILE A 481 17.70 -9.55 -20.73
CA ILE A 481 17.58 -9.02 -22.10
C ILE A 481 18.90 -9.23 -22.85
N CYS A 482 18.82 -9.69 -24.10
CA CYS A 482 19.94 -9.64 -25.04
C CYS A 482 20.11 -8.19 -25.54
N PRO A 483 21.29 -7.57 -25.39
CA PRO A 483 21.46 -6.15 -25.72
C PRO A 483 21.40 -5.89 -27.22
N ASP A 484 20.62 -4.87 -27.61
CA ASP A 484 20.73 -4.24 -28.93
C ASP A 484 21.67 -3.03 -28.87
N MET A 485 22.10 -2.52 -30.03
CA MET A 485 23.04 -1.39 -30.11
C MET A 485 22.53 -0.16 -29.35
N ALA A 486 21.24 0.13 -29.47
CA ALA A 486 20.63 1.31 -28.84
C ALA A 486 20.60 1.18 -27.31
N LEU A 487 20.26 0.00 -26.77
CA LEU A 487 20.23 -0.27 -25.35
C LEU A 487 21.65 -0.27 -24.76
N LEU A 488 22.62 -0.84 -25.46
CA LEU A 488 24.03 -0.79 -25.06
C LEU A 488 24.52 0.65 -24.97
N GLN A 489 24.27 1.48 -25.99
CA GLN A 489 24.61 2.90 -25.95
C GLN A 489 23.93 3.64 -24.80
N CYS A 490 22.65 3.36 -24.50
CA CYS A 490 21.95 3.96 -23.37
C CYS A 490 22.61 3.64 -22.03
N VAL A 491 23.05 2.39 -21.81
CA VAL A 491 23.72 1.98 -20.57
C VAL A 491 25.11 2.60 -20.46
N LEU A 492 25.87 2.63 -21.56
CA LEU A 492 27.25 3.15 -21.55
C LEU A 492 27.32 4.68 -21.36
N LYS A 493 26.33 5.42 -21.89
CA LYS A 493 26.22 6.87 -21.75
C LYS A 493 25.83 7.35 -20.35
N LEU A 494 25.43 6.45 -19.44
CA LEU A 494 25.10 6.83 -18.07
C LEU A 494 26.32 7.45 -17.36
N SER A 495 26.04 8.48 -16.56
CA SER A 495 27.06 9.19 -15.78
C SER A 495 27.61 8.33 -14.64
N ASP A 496 28.75 8.74 -14.08
CA ASP A 496 29.38 8.03 -12.95
C ASP A 496 28.52 8.04 -11.67
N ALA A 497 27.47 8.88 -11.59
CA ALA A 497 26.49 8.84 -10.51
C ALA A 497 25.73 7.51 -10.44
N PHE A 498 25.69 6.75 -11.54
CA PHE A 498 25.07 5.43 -11.61
C PHE A 498 26.02 4.30 -11.22
N ASP A 499 27.30 4.54 -10.95
CA ASP A 499 28.22 3.47 -10.57
C ASP A 499 27.74 2.74 -9.29
N PRO A 500 27.80 1.39 -9.25
CA PRO A 500 28.42 0.47 -10.21
C PRO A 500 27.44 -0.14 -11.25
N PHE A 501 26.31 0.50 -11.54
CA PHE A 501 25.25 -0.08 -12.38
C PHE A 501 25.68 -0.41 -13.82
N PRO A 502 26.27 0.51 -14.62
CA PRO A 502 26.58 0.22 -16.02
C PRO A 502 27.63 -0.88 -16.20
N SER A 503 28.67 -0.86 -15.37
CA SER A 503 29.73 -1.88 -15.38
C SER A 503 29.21 -3.25 -14.97
N SER A 504 28.29 -3.31 -14.00
CA SER A 504 27.65 -4.57 -13.58
C SER A 504 26.80 -5.19 -14.70
N VAL A 505 26.01 -4.37 -15.41
CA VAL A 505 25.21 -4.84 -16.56
C VAL A 505 26.13 -5.35 -17.67
N LEU A 506 27.17 -4.60 -18.00
CA LEU A 506 28.12 -4.98 -19.05
C LEU A 506 28.88 -6.27 -18.70
N ALA A 507 29.27 -6.47 -17.44
CA ALA A 507 29.92 -7.69 -16.98
C ALA A 507 29.04 -8.93 -17.20
N ILE A 508 27.74 -8.85 -16.86
CA ILE A 508 26.83 -9.99 -17.01
C ILE A 508 26.45 -10.22 -18.48
N TRP A 509 26.28 -9.17 -19.27
CA TRP A 509 26.08 -9.32 -20.72
C TRP A 509 27.29 -9.93 -21.41
N SER A 510 28.49 -9.58 -20.97
CA SER A 510 29.74 -10.19 -21.47
C SER A 510 29.82 -11.68 -21.17
N ASP A 511 29.24 -12.13 -20.05
CA ASP A 511 29.22 -13.53 -19.66
C ASP A 511 28.13 -14.33 -20.38
N LYS A 512 26.89 -13.80 -20.41
CA LYS A 512 25.72 -14.50 -20.98
C LYS A 512 25.57 -14.36 -22.49
N TRP A 513 25.95 -13.21 -23.06
CA TRP A 513 25.64 -12.80 -24.44
C TRP A 513 26.89 -12.36 -25.21
N LEU A 514 28.05 -12.96 -24.93
CA LEU A 514 29.35 -12.57 -25.48
C LEU A 514 29.34 -12.37 -27.00
N SER A 515 28.76 -13.33 -27.74
CA SER A 515 28.68 -13.32 -29.21
C SER A 515 27.87 -12.15 -29.78
N SER A 516 26.93 -11.60 -28.99
CA SER A 516 26.11 -10.46 -29.39
C SER A 516 26.74 -9.13 -28.93
N VAL A 517 27.36 -9.10 -27.75
CA VAL A 517 27.97 -7.89 -27.19
C VAL A 517 29.27 -7.53 -27.89
N GLN A 518 30.12 -8.51 -28.19
CA GLN A 518 31.42 -8.31 -28.83
C GLN A 518 31.35 -7.46 -30.10
N PRO A 519 30.54 -7.79 -31.13
CA PRO A 519 30.47 -7.00 -32.35
C PRO A 519 29.91 -5.60 -32.10
N LEU A 520 28.98 -5.44 -31.14
CA LEU A 520 28.43 -4.13 -30.78
C LEU A 520 29.48 -3.24 -30.14
N VAL A 521 30.26 -3.77 -29.19
CA VAL A 521 31.34 -3.04 -28.51
C VAL A 521 32.46 -2.68 -29.48
N VAL A 522 32.88 -3.61 -30.35
CA VAL A 522 33.87 -3.35 -31.40
C VAL A 522 33.37 -2.27 -32.36
N GLY A 523 32.11 -2.35 -32.78
CA GLY A 523 31.47 -1.33 -33.62
C GLY A 523 31.46 0.06 -32.98
N LEU A 524 31.18 0.15 -31.68
CA LEU A 524 31.21 1.42 -30.93
C LEU A 524 32.63 1.94 -30.68
N LEU A 525 33.62 1.07 -30.54
CA LEU A 525 35.03 1.44 -30.38
C LEU A 525 35.65 1.97 -31.68
N HIS A 526 35.17 1.50 -32.83
CA HIS A 526 35.57 2.00 -34.15
C HIS A 526 34.81 3.28 -34.56
N ASP A 527 33.77 3.68 -33.82
CA ASP A 527 33.02 4.90 -34.08
C ASP A 527 33.76 6.11 -33.48
N THR A 528 34.13 7.08 -34.32
CA THR A 528 35.04 8.21 -34.01
C THR A 528 34.48 9.30 -33.06
N LYS A 529 33.43 9.00 -32.29
CA LYS A 529 32.68 9.97 -31.46
C LYS A 529 32.74 9.64 -29.97
N ASP A 530 32.14 10.49 -29.14
CA ASP A 530 31.99 10.36 -27.66
C ASP A 530 31.64 8.94 -27.16
N ALA A 531 30.96 8.14 -28.00
CA ALA A 531 30.63 6.75 -27.73
C ALA A 531 31.87 5.87 -27.44
N ALA A 532 32.99 6.04 -28.14
CA ALA A 532 34.20 5.28 -27.89
C ALA A 532 34.82 5.62 -26.51
N VAL A 533 34.68 6.88 -26.07
CA VAL A 533 35.15 7.34 -24.75
C VAL A 533 34.29 6.72 -23.65
N ASP A 534 32.96 6.74 -23.80
CA ASP A 534 32.03 6.11 -22.86
C ASP A 534 32.27 4.60 -22.74
N VAL A 535 32.49 3.91 -23.86
CA VAL A 535 32.81 2.47 -23.88
C VAL A 535 34.11 2.20 -23.12
N ARG A 536 35.18 2.96 -23.40
CA ARG A 536 36.46 2.82 -22.69
C ARG A 536 36.34 3.10 -21.20
N ARG A 537 35.55 4.12 -20.81
CA ARG A 537 35.26 4.45 -19.40
C ARG A 537 34.62 3.27 -18.67
N GLN A 538 33.68 2.57 -19.29
CA GLN A 538 33.00 1.44 -18.65
C GLN A 538 33.81 0.14 -18.69
N LEU A 539 34.58 -0.09 -19.77
CA LEU A 539 35.47 -1.25 -19.90
C LEU A 539 36.61 -1.21 -18.87
N SER A 540 37.14 -0.03 -18.52
CA SER A 540 38.20 0.09 -17.51
C SER A 540 37.74 -0.25 -16.09
N LYS A 541 36.42 -0.20 -15.83
CA LYS A 541 35.79 -0.56 -14.55
C LYS A 541 35.43 -2.04 -14.45
N LEU A 542 35.55 -2.81 -15.54
CA LEU A 542 35.32 -4.25 -15.53
C LEU A 542 36.46 -4.98 -14.81
N PRO A 543 36.17 -6.12 -14.16
CA PRO A 543 37.23 -6.93 -13.56
C PRO A 543 38.12 -7.50 -14.66
N ALA A 544 39.43 -7.58 -14.40
CA ALA A 544 40.45 -7.95 -15.40
C ALA A 544 40.26 -9.34 -16.03
N ASN A 545 39.47 -10.21 -15.38
CA ASN A 545 39.11 -11.54 -15.86
C ASN A 545 37.85 -11.56 -16.76
N ALA A 546 37.18 -10.43 -16.99
CA ALA A 546 35.97 -10.38 -17.82
C ALA A 546 36.23 -10.93 -19.23
N LEU A 547 35.40 -11.88 -19.69
CA LEU A 547 35.54 -12.56 -20.99
C LEU A 547 35.62 -11.57 -22.16
N LEU A 548 34.84 -10.48 -22.12
CA LEU A 548 34.87 -9.44 -23.14
C LEU A 548 36.23 -8.75 -23.28
N LEU A 549 36.98 -8.57 -22.19
CA LEU A 549 38.35 -8.03 -22.22
C LEU A 549 39.37 -9.08 -22.68
N GLN A 550 39.00 -10.36 -22.72
CA GLN A 550 39.84 -11.43 -23.22
C GLN A 550 39.73 -11.64 -24.74
N GLU A 551 38.66 -11.14 -25.35
CA GLU A 551 38.40 -11.26 -26.77
C GLU A 551 39.45 -10.52 -27.62
N PRO A 552 40.07 -11.18 -28.62
CA PRO A 552 41.17 -10.61 -29.40
C PRO A 552 40.75 -9.39 -30.21
N TYR A 553 39.52 -9.37 -30.72
CA TYR A 553 38.98 -8.24 -31.50
C TYR A 553 38.72 -7.00 -30.62
N VAL A 554 38.27 -7.18 -29.38
CA VAL A 554 38.04 -6.08 -28.43
C VAL A 554 39.39 -5.50 -27.98
N ARG A 555 40.37 -6.36 -27.68
CA ARG A 555 41.74 -5.92 -27.36
C ARG A 555 42.39 -5.17 -28.52
N ALA A 556 42.25 -5.68 -29.75
CA ALA A 556 42.77 -5.01 -30.94
C ALA A 556 42.12 -3.63 -31.15
N ALA A 557 40.81 -3.52 -30.98
CA ALA A 557 40.08 -2.24 -31.08
C ALA A 557 40.47 -1.24 -29.96
N LEU A 558 40.76 -1.71 -28.74
CA LEU A 558 41.27 -0.87 -27.66
C LEU A 558 42.70 -0.35 -27.92
N LEU A 559 43.53 -1.12 -28.61
CA LEU A 559 44.91 -0.78 -28.96
C LEU A 559 45.03 0.06 -30.25
N ALA A 560 44.02 0.06 -31.12
CA ALA A 560 44.08 0.73 -32.43
C ALA A 560 44.14 2.27 -32.35
N GLU A 561 43.79 2.90 -31.22
CA GLU A 561 43.88 4.37 -31.04
C GLU A 561 44.93 4.82 -30.01
N SER A 562 45.67 3.92 -29.37
CA SER A 562 46.83 4.33 -28.55
C SER A 562 48.00 4.84 -29.40
N ILE A 563 47.84 4.93 -30.72
CA ILE A 563 48.78 5.57 -31.65
C ILE A 563 48.05 6.66 -32.46
N PRO A 564 48.02 7.91 -31.99
CA PRO A 564 47.92 9.05 -32.88
C PRO A 564 49.18 9.90 -32.77
N GLY A 565 50.04 9.79 -33.78
CA GLY A 565 51.03 10.83 -34.09
C GLY A 565 52.47 10.57 -33.65
N GLN A 566 53.17 9.68 -34.34
CA GLN A 566 54.54 9.90 -34.81
C GLN A 566 54.92 8.74 -35.72
N LEU A 567 54.83 8.95 -37.02
CA LEU A 567 55.65 8.30 -38.05
C LEU A 567 55.33 8.98 -39.39
N SER A 568 55.67 10.28 -39.47
CA SER A 568 56.04 10.89 -40.74
C SER A 568 57.48 11.38 -40.61
N GLY A 569 58.37 10.77 -41.38
CA GLY A 569 59.69 11.31 -41.69
C GLY A 569 60.83 10.80 -40.82
N SER A 570 61.51 9.75 -41.28
CA SER A 570 62.84 9.91 -41.86
C SER A 570 63.39 8.54 -42.26
N ALA A 571 63.64 8.39 -43.57
CA ALA A 571 64.48 7.34 -44.09
C ALA A 571 65.90 7.46 -43.52
N SER A 572 66.47 6.35 -43.06
CA SER A 572 67.92 6.14 -43.11
C SER A 572 68.23 4.64 -43.15
N CYS A 573 68.90 4.25 -44.23
CA CYS A 573 69.42 2.93 -44.53
C CYS A 573 70.27 2.33 -43.40
N SER A 574 70.18 1.00 -43.24
CA SER A 574 71.37 0.14 -43.15
C SER A 574 70.96 -1.31 -43.44
N GLU A 575 71.26 -1.76 -44.65
CA GLU A 575 71.32 -3.16 -45.02
C GLU A 575 72.49 -3.84 -44.31
N THR A 576 72.24 -4.96 -43.65
CA THR A 576 73.25 -6.02 -43.50
C THR A 576 72.60 -7.38 -43.66
N ALA A 577 73.06 -8.04 -44.72
CA ALA A 577 72.84 -9.40 -45.20
C ALA A 577 72.57 -10.49 -44.15
N ILE A 578 71.63 -11.38 -44.49
CA ILE A 578 71.73 -12.82 -44.20
C ILE A 578 71.27 -13.57 -45.45
N ASP A 579 72.14 -14.47 -45.90
CA ASP A 579 72.08 -15.33 -47.08
C ASP A 579 71.11 -16.52 -46.95
N GLU A 580 70.52 -16.86 -48.12
CA GLU A 580 70.09 -18.18 -48.62
C GLU A 580 68.89 -18.97 -48.00
N PRO A 581 68.23 -19.87 -48.78
CA PRO A 581 67.92 -19.78 -50.21
C PRO A 581 66.47 -20.19 -50.58
N VAL A 582 66.11 -19.79 -51.80
CA VAL A 582 64.83 -19.96 -52.50
C VAL A 582 64.61 -21.39 -53.01
N MET A 583 63.46 -22.00 -52.68
CA MET A 583 62.90 -23.12 -53.45
C MET A 583 61.87 -22.62 -54.48
N LYS A 584 62.22 -22.77 -55.75
CA LYS A 584 61.36 -22.57 -56.93
C LYS A 584 60.28 -23.65 -57.02
N LYS A 585 59.07 -23.29 -57.42
CA LYS A 585 58.21 -24.10 -58.31
C LYS A 585 57.42 -23.23 -59.29
N PRO A 586 57.08 -23.76 -60.48
CA PRO A 586 57.07 -23.01 -61.73
C PRO A 586 55.68 -22.56 -62.19
N LYS A 587 55.68 -21.52 -63.03
CA LYS A 587 54.56 -21.12 -63.90
C LYS A 587 54.27 -22.21 -64.94
N VAL A 588 52.98 -22.43 -65.19
CA VAL A 588 52.47 -23.04 -66.42
C VAL A 588 51.61 -21.97 -67.09
N ASP A 589 52.00 -21.58 -68.29
CA ASP A 589 51.24 -20.72 -69.19
C ASP A 589 50.18 -21.54 -69.93
N GLY A 590 49.05 -20.90 -70.22
CA GLY A 590 47.90 -21.39 -70.98
C GLY A 590 46.76 -20.40 -70.90
#